data_AF-A0A800KMC7-F1
#
_entry.id   AF-A0A800KMC7-F1
#
_cell.length_a   1.000
_cell.length_b   1.000
_cell.length_c   1.000
_cell.angle_alpha   90.00
_cell.angle_beta   90.00
_cell.angle_gamma   90.00
#
_symmetry.space_group_name_H-M   'P 1'
#
loop_
_entity.id
_entity.type
_entity.pdbx_description
1 polymer ?
#
loop_
_entity_poly.entity_id
_entity_poly.type
_entity_poly.pdbx_seq_one_letter_code
_entity_poly.pdbx_strand_id
1 'polypeptide(L)'
;MSHPARTARALLTAFCLTSTLWAAPPQDNGTDPPATGFDALQGEGLAWREIGPYRGGRSAAVAGIPQDRQTYYMGACGGGVWKTDDAGGSWECVSDGTF
;
A
#
# COMPACT_ATOMS: atom_id res chain seq x y z
N MET A 1 -30.49 -13.79 -81.90
CA MET A 1 -31.70 -13.70 -81.05
C MET A 1 -31.42 -12.72 -79.91
N SER A 2 -32.15 -11.60 -79.94
CA SER A 2 -32.47 -10.55 -78.93
C SER A 2 -31.94 -10.58 -77.46
N HIS A 3 -31.18 -9.52 -77.09
CA HIS A 3 -31.24 -8.58 -75.91
C HIS A 3 -31.44 -9.09 -74.44
N PRO A 4 -31.15 -8.31 -73.35
CA PRO A 4 -29.97 -7.48 -72.98
C PRO A 4 -29.62 -7.44 -71.44
N ALA A 5 -28.56 -6.70 -71.08
CA ALA A 5 -28.32 -5.88 -69.86
C ALA A 5 -28.43 -6.44 -68.42
N ARG A 6 -27.38 -6.19 -67.59
CA ARG A 6 -27.48 -5.65 -66.19
C ARG A 6 -26.12 -5.44 -65.50
N THR A 7 -25.66 -4.19 -65.52
CA THR A 7 -25.11 -3.39 -64.39
C THR A 7 -24.51 -4.06 -63.13
N ALA A 8 -23.26 -3.72 -62.79
CA ALA A 8 -22.76 -3.42 -61.42
C ALA A 8 -21.38 -2.74 -61.52
N ARG A 9 -21.25 -1.39 -61.53
CA ARG A 9 -21.12 -0.49 -60.36
C ARG A 9 -20.19 -1.09 -59.29
N ALA A 10 -18.86 -0.97 -59.45
CA ALA A 10 -18.01 0.13 -58.98
C ALA A 10 -17.81 0.19 -57.44
N LEU A 11 -16.53 0.24 -57.05
CA LEU A 11 -15.95 0.77 -55.80
C LEU A 11 -15.75 -0.20 -54.62
N LEU A 12 -14.52 -0.73 -54.53
CA LEU A 12 -13.97 -1.45 -53.37
C LEU A 12 -12.60 -0.85 -53.01
N THR A 13 -12.61 0.39 -52.50
CA THR A 13 -11.44 1.05 -51.91
C THR A 13 -11.90 1.96 -50.78
N ALA A 14 -11.90 1.45 -49.53
CA ALA A 14 -11.69 2.21 -48.29
C ALA A 14 -12.14 1.38 -47.08
N PHE A 15 -11.29 0.48 -46.58
CA PHE A 15 -11.46 -0.12 -45.25
C PHE A 15 -10.07 -0.33 -44.64
N CYS A 16 -9.47 0.71 -44.06
CA CYS A 16 -8.24 0.50 -43.27
C CYS A 16 -7.80 1.64 -42.32
N LEU A 17 -8.64 2.65 -41.99
CA LEU A 17 -8.15 3.80 -41.20
C LEU A 17 -9.18 4.35 -40.19
N THR A 18 -9.70 3.53 -39.26
CA THR A 18 -10.38 4.05 -38.06
C THR A 18 -10.06 3.30 -36.75
N SER A 19 -9.14 2.33 -36.73
CA SER A 19 -8.92 1.48 -35.55
C SER A 19 -7.96 2.04 -34.50
N THR A 20 -7.84 3.36 -34.36
CA THR A 20 -7.07 4.00 -33.30
C THR A 20 -7.96 4.95 -32.52
N LEU A 21 -8.70 4.40 -31.56
CA LEU A 21 -9.14 4.99 -30.28
C LEU A 21 -10.41 4.28 -29.79
N TRP A 22 -10.25 3.09 -29.22
CA TRP A 22 -11.12 2.61 -28.14
C TRP A 22 -10.37 1.55 -27.36
N ALA A 23 -9.43 1.96 -26.51
CA ALA A 23 -9.08 1.11 -25.37
C ALA A 23 -10.26 1.21 -24.42
N ALA A 24 -11.10 0.19 -24.37
CA ALA A 24 -12.21 0.16 -23.43
C ALA A 24 -11.60 0.21 -22.01
N PRO A 25 -12.16 0.99 -21.08
CA PRO A 25 -11.77 0.87 -19.68
C PRO A 25 -11.94 -0.60 -19.28
N PRO A 26 -11.04 -1.16 -18.44
CA PRO A 26 -11.18 -2.52 -17.96
C PRO A 26 -12.59 -2.69 -17.40
N GLN A 27 -13.36 -3.58 -18.01
CA GLN A 27 -14.70 -3.92 -17.53
C GLN A 27 -14.48 -4.79 -16.30
N ASP A 28 -14.87 -4.27 -15.13
CA ASP A 28 -15.10 -5.08 -13.94
C ASP A 28 -16.29 -6.00 -14.23
N ASN A 29 -15.99 -7.10 -14.92
CA ASN A 29 -16.87 -8.24 -15.00
C ASN A 29 -16.81 -8.81 -13.59
N GLY A 30 -17.82 -8.57 -12.75
CA GLY A 30 -17.89 -8.98 -11.33
C GLY A 30 -17.86 -10.50 -11.08
N THR A 31 -17.04 -11.23 -11.81
CA THR A 31 -16.58 -12.60 -11.64
C THR A 31 -15.37 -12.71 -10.74
N ASP A 32 -14.79 -11.58 -10.31
CA ASP A 32 -13.80 -11.62 -9.24
C ASP A 32 -14.49 -12.19 -8.00
N PRO A 33 -13.94 -13.25 -7.38
CA PRO A 33 -14.47 -13.75 -6.13
C PRO A 33 -14.50 -12.58 -5.14
N PRO A 34 -15.52 -12.48 -4.26
CA PRO A 34 -15.58 -11.41 -3.30
C PRO A 34 -14.24 -11.37 -2.56
N ALA A 35 -13.54 -10.23 -2.68
CA ALA A 35 -12.24 -10.03 -2.08
C ALA A 35 -12.31 -10.53 -0.64
N THR A 36 -11.46 -11.49 -0.31
CA THR A 36 -11.43 -11.99 1.06
C THR A 36 -11.00 -10.84 1.96
N GLY A 37 -11.37 -10.90 3.25
CA GLY A 37 -10.95 -9.84 4.19
C GLY A 37 -9.43 -9.62 4.20
N PHE A 38 -8.64 -10.61 3.78
CA PHE A 38 -7.19 -10.48 3.60
C PHE A 38 -6.79 -9.67 2.37
N ASP A 39 -7.48 -9.81 1.24
CA ASP A 39 -7.20 -9.08 0.01
C ASP A 39 -7.45 -7.57 0.18
N ALA A 40 -8.50 -7.22 0.95
CA ALA A 40 -8.79 -5.83 1.31
C ALA A 40 -7.66 -5.21 2.17
N LEU A 41 -7.08 -5.98 3.08
CA LEU A 41 -5.98 -5.52 3.95
C LEU A 41 -4.66 -5.31 3.20
N GLN A 42 -4.45 -6.00 2.07
CA GLN A 42 -3.23 -5.85 1.27
C GLN A 42 -3.17 -4.50 0.53
N GLY A 43 -4.32 -3.97 0.10
CA GLY A 43 -4.39 -2.70 -0.65
C GLY A 43 -4.32 -1.46 0.23
N GLU A 44 -4.77 -1.54 1.48
CA GLU A 44 -4.93 -0.37 2.36
C GLU A 44 -3.67 0.01 3.15
N GLY A 45 -2.63 -0.84 3.16
CA GLY A 45 -1.42 -0.62 3.94
C GLY A 45 -1.67 -0.85 5.43
N LEU A 46 -1.06 -1.89 5.98
CA LEU A 46 -1.24 -2.24 7.38
C LEU A 46 -0.47 -1.28 8.29
N ALA A 47 -1.16 -0.73 9.29
CA ALA A 47 -0.54 0.04 10.35
C ALA A 47 -0.26 -0.86 11.56
N TRP A 48 1.00 -0.86 12.01
CA TRP A 48 1.34 -1.45 13.30
C TRP A 48 0.72 -0.63 14.42
N ARG A 49 0.14 -1.32 15.41
CA ARG A 49 -0.33 -0.71 16.65
C ARG A 49 0.11 -1.54 17.84
N GLU A 50 0.36 -0.85 18.94
CA GLU A 50 0.58 -1.50 20.22
C GLU A 50 -0.73 -2.12 20.75
N ILE A 51 -0.65 -3.30 21.36
CA ILE A 51 -1.79 -4.02 21.96
C ILE A 51 -1.82 -3.90 23.49
N GLY A 52 -0.73 -3.44 24.12
CA GLY A 52 -0.62 -3.30 25.57
C GLY A 52 0.34 -4.30 26.23
N PRO A 53 0.75 -4.04 27.48
CA PRO A 53 0.56 -2.79 28.23
C PRO A 53 1.54 -1.67 27.81
N TYR A 54 1.04 -0.44 27.68
CA TYR A 54 1.77 0.77 27.25
C TYR A 54 3.08 1.06 28.00
N ARG A 55 3.24 0.49 29.21
CA ARG A 55 4.41 0.65 30.07
C ARG A 55 4.69 -0.66 30.80
N GLY A 56 5.21 -1.65 30.10
CA GLY A 56 5.53 -2.95 30.69
C GLY A 56 6.67 -3.68 29.99
N GLY A 57 7.13 -4.77 30.60
CA GLY A 57 8.29 -5.53 30.15
C GLY A 57 9.52 -5.33 31.04
N ARG A 58 10.59 -6.07 30.75
CA ARG A 58 11.84 -6.02 31.51
C ARG A 58 12.83 -5.08 30.84
N SER A 59 13.26 -4.04 31.55
CA SER A 59 14.43 -3.25 31.16
C SER A 59 15.72 -3.96 31.60
N ALA A 60 16.68 -4.07 30.69
CA ALA A 60 18.02 -4.59 30.97
C ALA A 60 19.00 -3.49 31.35
N ALA A 61 18.78 -2.25 30.87
CA ALA A 61 19.63 -1.09 31.12
C ALA A 61 18.85 0.21 30.93
N VAL A 62 19.28 1.27 31.63
CA VAL A 62 18.76 2.62 31.50
C VAL A 62 19.91 3.63 31.56
N ALA A 63 19.84 4.68 30.76
CA ALA A 63 20.80 5.79 30.75
C ALA A 63 20.08 7.13 30.57
N GLY A 64 20.50 8.15 31.33
CA GLY A 64 20.02 9.52 31.18
C GLY A 64 21.13 10.44 30.65
N ILE A 65 20.75 11.60 30.13
CA ILE A 65 21.70 12.62 29.66
C ILE A 65 21.95 13.64 30.79
N PRO A 66 23.20 13.85 31.27
CA PRO A 66 23.45 14.72 32.43
C PRO A 66 22.95 16.16 32.28
N GLN A 67 23.00 16.71 31.08
CA GLN A 67 22.60 18.08 30.75
C GLN A 67 21.12 18.21 30.37
N ASP A 68 20.40 17.10 30.23
CA ASP A 68 19.01 17.08 29.83
C ASP A 68 18.20 16.15 30.74
N ARG A 69 17.43 16.79 31.63
CA ARG A 69 16.61 16.09 32.63
C ARG A 69 15.35 15.44 32.06
N GLN A 70 15.04 15.67 30.79
CA GLN A 70 13.86 15.10 30.15
C GLN A 70 14.20 13.85 29.32
N THR A 71 15.44 13.77 28.82
CA THR A 71 15.85 12.69 27.91
C THR A 71 16.46 11.49 28.63
N TYR A 72 15.88 10.32 28.39
CA TYR A 72 16.40 9.03 28.85
C TYR A 72 16.26 7.97 27.76
N TYR A 73 17.12 6.95 27.84
CA TYR A 73 17.08 5.77 26.99
C TYR A 73 16.99 4.51 27.85
N MET A 74 16.22 3.53 27.41
CA MET A 74 16.18 2.21 28.03
C MET A 74 16.29 1.10 26.99
N GLY A 75 16.98 0.01 27.36
CA GLY A 75 17.04 -1.21 26.57
C GLY A 75 16.02 -2.23 27.10
N ALA A 76 15.06 -2.62 26.28
CA ALA A 76 14.07 -3.63 26.61
C ALA A 76 14.59 -5.04 26.28
N CYS A 77 14.35 -6.00 27.17
CA CYS A 77 14.74 -7.39 26.94
C CYS A 77 13.95 -7.98 25.75
N GLY A 78 14.62 -8.12 24.60
CA GLY A 78 14.00 -8.59 23.35
C GLY A 78 13.08 -7.56 22.67
N GLY A 79 13.02 -6.32 23.18
CA GLY A 79 12.13 -5.27 22.71
C GLY A 79 12.83 -4.03 22.14
N GLY A 80 14.14 -4.08 21.91
CA GLY A 80 14.88 -2.98 21.30
C GLY A 80 15.27 -1.85 22.26
N VAL A 81 15.56 -0.67 21.70
CA VAL A 81 15.95 0.55 22.43
C VAL A 81 14.83 1.57 22.34
N TRP A 82 14.51 2.16 23.49
CA TRP A 82 13.44 3.13 23.64
C TRP A 82 13.99 4.44 24.19
N LYS A 83 13.40 5.55 23.76
CA LYS A 83 13.74 6.91 24.19
C LYS A 83 12.51 7.58 24.79
N THR A 84 12.72 8.41 25.80
CA THR A 84 11.75 9.40 26.29
C THR A 84 12.39 10.77 26.20
N ASP A 85 11.58 11.80 25.99
CA ASP A 85 11.93 13.21 26.03
C ASP A 85 11.00 14.02 26.96
N ASP A 86 10.24 13.32 27.81
CA ASP A 86 9.28 13.86 28.78
C ASP A 86 9.47 13.27 30.18
N ALA A 87 10.72 12.96 30.52
CA ALA A 87 11.14 12.37 31.81
C ALA A 87 10.46 11.03 32.14
N GLY A 88 10.14 10.23 31.12
CA GLY A 88 9.57 8.89 31.24
C GLY A 88 8.05 8.84 31.22
N GLY A 89 7.38 9.94 30.87
CA GLY A 89 5.94 9.99 30.64
C GLY A 89 5.51 9.13 29.45
N SER A 90 6.26 9.20 28.35
CA SER A 90 6.06 8.44 27.13
C SER A 90 7.39 7.94 26.57
N TRP A 91 7.32 6.87 25.77
CA TRP A 91 8.48 6.22 25.19
C TRP A 91 8.25 5.91 23.71
N GLU A 92 9.24 6.21 22.89
CA GLU A 92 9.30 5.90 21.46
C GLU A 92 10.36 4.81 21.20
N CYS A 93 10.06 3.85 20.35
CA CYS A 93 11.05 2.86 19.91
C CYS A 93 11.97 3.51 18.86
N VAL A 94 13.28 3.52 19.11
CA VAL A 94 14.27 4.10 18.19
C VAL A 94 14.99 3.06 17.35
N SER A 95 14.80 1.76 17.65
CA SER A 95 15.45 0.66 16.95
C SER A 95 14.62 0.01 15.84
N ASP A 96 13.34 0.35 15.70
CA ASP A 96 12.44 -0.32 14.73
C ASP A 96 12.71 0.05 13.27
N GLY A 97 13.37 1.18 13.01
CA GLY A 97 13.68 1.65 11.65
C GLY A 97 15.13 1.51 11.21
N THR A 98 16.07 1.31 12.14
CA THR A 98 17.51 1.44 11.88
C THR A 98 18.37 0.73 12.93
N PHE A 99 19.49 0.15 12.46
CA PHE A 99 20.71 -0.12 13.23
C PHE A 99 21.93 0.02 12.31
#